data_AF-B4SAA5-F1
#
_entry.id   AF-B4SAA5-F1
#
_cell.length_a   1.000
_cell.length_b   1.000
_cell.length_c   1.000
_cell.angle_alpha   90.00
_cell.angle_beta   90.00
_cell.angle_gamma   90.00
#
_symmetry.space_group_name_H-M   'P 1'
#
loop_
_entity.id
_entity.type
_entity.pdbx_description
1 polymer ?
#
loop_
_entity_poly.entity_id
_entity_poly.type
_entity_poly.pdbx_seq_one_letter_code
_entity_poly.pdbx_strand_id
1 'polypeptide(L)' 'MAIDSKLQLAANAIQDAKKRMERAKDDADDDYEIRQAIKILDDAAEYIRTAVSELPK' A
#
# COMPACT_ATOMS: atom_id res chain seq x y z
N MET A 1 17.32 -4.69 -5.84
CA MET A 1 16.72 -3.34 -5.79
C MET A 1 17.19 -2.68 -4.50
N ALA A 2 17.54 -1.40 -4.51
CA ALA A 2 17.94 -0.68 -3.30
C ALA A 2 16.76 -0.56 -2.32
N ILE A 3 17.04 -0.50 -1.01
CA ILE A 3 16.05 -0.34 0.06
C ILE A 3 15.13 0.87 -0.21
N ASP A 4 15.72 1.97 -0.68
CA ASP A 4 14.98 3.19 -1.06
C ASP A 4 13.92 2.92 -2.12
N SER A 5 14.22 2.05 -3.10
CA SER A 5 13.25 1.65 -4.13
C SER A 5 12.08 0.87 -3.55
N LYS A 6 12.28 0.06 -2.51
CA LYS A 6 11.20 -0.70 -1.86
C LYS A 6 10.33 0.19 -0.97
N LEU A 7 10.95 1.11 -0.24
CA LEU A 7 10.23 2.11 0.54
C LEU A 7 9.40 3.03 -0.37
N GLN A 8 9.93 3.38 -1.54
CA GLN A 8 9.18 4.17 -2.52
C GLN A 8 8.00 3.41 -3.12
N LEU A 9 8.14 2.11 -3.40
CA LEU A 9 7.02 1.26 -3.81
C LEU A 9 5.94 1.18 -2.72
N ALA A 10 6.34 1.02 -1.46
CA ALA A 10 5.42 1.03 -0.33
C ALA A 10 4.67 2.37 -0.21
N ALA A 11 5.38 3.49 -0.34
CA ALA A 11 4.78 4.82 -0.26
C ALA A 11 3.74 5.05 -1.38
N ASN A 12 4.06 4.63 -2.61
CA ASN A 12 3.13 4.72 -3.74
C ASN A 12 1.89 3.86 -3.51
N ALA A 13 2.06 2.62 -3.05
CA ALA A 13 0.96 1.72 -2.73
C ALA A 13 0.04 2.31 -1.64
N ILE A 14 0.61 2.87 -0.56
CA ILE A 14 -0.17 3.54 0.49
C ILE A 14 -0.98 4.73 -0.06
N GLN A 15 -0.38 5.55 -0.93
CA GLN A 15 -1.09 6.66 -1.56
C GLN A 15 -2.26 6.20 -2.43
N ASP A 16 -2.08 5.11 -3.17
CA ASP A 16 -3.13 4.58 -4.03
C ASP A 16 -4.26 3.92 -3.22
N ALA A 17 -3.93 3.18 -2.16
CA ALA A 17 -4.93 2.68 -1.21
C ALA A 17 -5.74 3.84 -0.59
N LYS A 18 -5.07 4.93 -0.20
CA LYS A 18 -5.75 6.12 0.34
C LYS A 18 -6.76 6.71 -0.64
N LYS A 19 -6.38 6.89 -1.91
CA LYS A 19 -7.29 7.41 -2.95
C LYS A 19 -8.50 6.50 -3.15
N ARG A 20 -8.31 5.18 -3.10
CA ARG A 20 -9.40 4.21 -3.23
C ARG A 20 -10.34 4.25 -2.04
N MET A 21 -9.81 4.37 -0.83
CA MET A 21 -10.65 4.57 0.37
C MET A 21 -11.42 5.88 0.33
N GLU A 22 -10.82 6.96 -0.21
CA GLU A 22 -11.52 8.23 -0.43
C GLU A 22 -12.69 8.06 -1.42
N ARG A 23 -12.52 7.29 -2.50
CA ARG A 23 -13.61 6.98 -3.44
C ARG A 23 -14.69 6.10 -2.83
N ALA A 24 -14.30 5.06 -2.09
CA ALA A 24 -15.23 4.17 -1.39
C ALA A 24 -16.10 4.90 -0.36
N LYS A 25 -15.61 6.03 0.18
CA LYS A 25 -16.39 6.88 1.09
C LYS A 25 -17.58 7.53 0.37
N ASP A 26 -17.42 7.85 -0.90
CA ASP A 26 -18.46 8.49 -1.72
C ASP A 26 -19.42 7.46 -2.36
N ASP A 27 -19.00 6.21 -2.47
CA ASP A 27 -19.77 5.08 -3.02
C ASP A 27 -19.78 3.89 -2.05
N ALA A 28 -20.56 4.03 -0.96
CA ALA A 28 -20.58 3.07 0.15
C ALA A 28 -21.31 1.75 -0.18
N ASP A 29 -22.00 1.67 -1.33
CA ASP A 29 -22.73 0.47 -1.76
C ASP A 29 -21.82 -0.52 -2.51
N ASP A 30 -20.64 -0.08 -2.97
CA ASP A 30 -19.64 -0.92 -3.61
C ASP A 30 -18.36 -1.06 -2.76
N ASP A 31 -18.21 -2.24 -2.14
CA ASP A 31 -17.04 -2.58 -1.34
C ASP A 31 -15.80 -2.95 -2.18
N TYR A 32 -15.90 -2.92 -3.52
CA TYR A 32 -14.81 -3.22 -4.45
C TYR A 32 -13.58 -2.34 -4.19
N GLU A 33 -13.77 -1.03 -4.01
CA GLU A 33 -12.66 -0.11 -3.78
C GLU A 33 -12.01 -0.32 -2.40
N ILE A 34 -12.80 -0.74 -1.41
CA ILE A 34 -12.30 -1.13 -0.08
C ILE A 34 -11.45 -2.39 -0.19
N ARG A 35 -11.94 -3.43 -0.88
CA ARG A 35 -11.21 -4.69 -1.09
C ARG A 35 -9.90 -4.48 -1.85
N GLN A 36 -9.91 -3.61 -2.86
CA GLN A 36 -8.69 -3.24 -3.58
C GLN A 36 -7.71 -2.45 -2.71
N ALA A 37 -8.21 -1.49 -1.91
CA ALA A 37 -7.35 -0.74 -0.99
C ALA A 37 -6.65 -1.66 0.03
N ILE A 38 -7.38 -2.63 0.59
CA ILE A 38 -6.81 -3.62 1.52
C ILE A 38 -5.69 -4.41 0.85
N LYS A 39 -5.93 -4.94 -0.36
CA LYS A 39 -4.91 -5.70 -1.10
C LYS A 39 -3.65 -4.87 -1.36
N ILE A 40 -3.81 -3.61 -1.75
CA ILE A 40 -2.69 -2.70 -2.00
C ILE A 40 -1.91 -2.40 -0.70
N LEU A 41 -2.60 -2.30 0.44
CA LEU A 41 -1.95 -2.14 1.74
C LEU A 41 -1.17 -3.39 2.15
N ASP A 42 -1.66 -4.58 1.83
CA ASP A 42 -0.91 -5.84 2.06
C ASP A 42 0.39 -5.86 1.24
N ASP A 43 0.33 -5.48 -0.03
CA ASP A 43 1.51 -5.36 -0.90
C ASP A 43 2.51 -4.31 -0.34
N ALA A 44 1.99 -3.16 0.12
CA ALA A 44 2.80 -2.13 0.77
C ALA A 44 3.50 -2.66 2.03
N ALA A 45 2.79 -3.43 2.86
CA ALA A 45 3.34 -4.03 4.06
C ALA A 45 4.46 -5.03 3.73
N GLU A 46 4.34 -5.80 2.64
CA GLU A 46 5.39 -6.69 2.17
C GLU A 46 6.64 -5.93 1.72
N TYR A 47 6.48 -4.84 0.97
CA TYR A 47 7.60 -3.98 0.59
C TYR A 47 8.33 -3.39 1.80
N ILE A 48 7.59 -2.95 2.82
CA ILE A 48 8.17 -2.44 4.07
C ILE A 48 8.92 -3.54 4.81
N ARG A 49 8.32 -4.73 4.99
CA ARG A 49 8.99 -5.86 5.67
C ARG A 49 10.30 -6.21 4.97
N THR A 50 10.27 -6.26 3.65
CA THR A 50 11.46 -6.59 2.86
C THR A 50 12.52 -5.50 2.98
N ALA A 51 12.14 -4.22 2.92
CA ALA A 51 13.05 -3.10 3.13
C ALA A 51 13.71 -3.14 4.52
N VAL A 52 12.91 -3.40 5.57
CA VAL A 52 13.40 -3.51 6.95
C VAL A 52 14.37 -4.69 7.11
N SER A 53 14.11 -5.82 6.45
CA SER A 53 14.99 -6.99 6.51
C SER A 53 16.37 -6.76 5.88
N GLU A 54 16.50 -5.75 5.02
CA GLU A 54 17.74 -5.38 4.35
C GLU A 54 18.52 -4.27 5.07
N LEU A 55 17.95 -3.65 6.12
CA LEU A 55 18.64 -2.66 6.92
C LEU A 55 19.81 -3.32 7.69
N PRO A 56 21.00 -2.69 7.72
CA PRO A 56 22.09 -3.16 8.57
C PRO A 56 21.66 -3.09 10.04
N LYS A 57 21.93 -4.17 10.79
CA LYS A 57 21.65 -4.28 12.23
C LYS A 57 22.65 -3.50 13.07
#